data_AF-A0A2A2RN99-F1
#
_entry.id   AF-A0A2A2RN99-F1
#
_cell.length_a   1.000
_cell.length_b   1.000
_cell.length_c   1.000
_cell.angle_alpha   90.00
_cell.angle_beta   90.00
_cell.angle_gamma   90.00
#
_symmetry.space_group_name_H-M   'P 1'
#
loop_
_entity.id
_entity.type
_entity.pdbx_description
1 polymer ?
#
loop_
_entity_poly.entity_id
_entity_poly.type
_entity_poly.pdbx_seq_one_letter_code
_entity_poly.pdbx_strand_id
1 'polypeptide(L)'
;MSSCRRGANSTATRPSRPRSSTRFSPAAGSFMDEPLLRLTREWLTKAAHDLQNARIVSAVSDGPLDTAIYHCQQAAEKSLKAWLVSQNLPVERTHDLTRLVTLAAARDVSFFDWEEAAGILTPYASAFRYPGLTADPLPTRAEFDEALKLAEGIHALVLGLLPDEAAP
;
A
#
# COMPACT_ATOMS: atom_id res chain seq x y z
N MET A 1 -42.92 -26.94 39.94
CA MET A 1 -42.88 -25.51 39.56
C MET A 1 -41.97 -24.81 40.55
N SER A 2 -40.67 -24.84 40.30
CA SER A 2 -39.90 -23.75 39.68
C SER A 2 -39.61 -22.60 40.66
N SER A 3 -38.40 -22.61 41.23
CA SER A 3 -37.62 -21.40 41.55
C SER A 3 -36.22 -21.85 42.04
N CYS A 4 -35.34 -22.25 41.12
CA CYS A 4 -34.22 -21.42 40.63
C CYS A 4 -33.38 -20.74 41.73
N ARG A 5 -32.35 -21.45 42.19
CA ARG A 5 -31.11 -20.85 42.70
C ARG A 5 -30.32 -20.27 41.52
N ARG A 6 -29.74 -19.08 41.70
CA ARG A 6 -28.53 -18.55 41.04
C ARG A 6 -28.18 -17.25 41.77
N GLY A 7 -27.00 -17.03 42.35
CA GLY A 7 -25.69 -17.57 42.02
C GLY A 7 -24.82 -16.41 41.53
N ALA A 8 -24.07 -15.84 42.48
CA ALA A 8 -22.86 -15.02 42.39
C ALA A 8 -22.46 -14.28 41.08
N ASN A 9 -22.12 -13.00 41.29
CA ASN A 9 -21.26 -12.16 40.47
C ASN A 9 -20.12 -12.92 39.77
N SER A 10 -19.95 -12.67 38.46
CA SER A 10 -18.70 -12.94 37.76
C SER A 10 -18.43 -11.83 36.75
N THR A 11 -17.67 -10.83 37.18
CA THR A 11 -16.99 -9.87 36.30
C THR A 11 -15.79 -10.57 35.69
N ALA A 12 -15.97 -11.13 34.49
CA ALA A 12 -14.88 -11.70 33.70
C ALA A 12 -13.93 -10.56 33.27
N THR A 13 -12.78 -10.47 33.92
CA THR A 13 -11.71 -9.55 33.57
C THR A 13 -10.92 -10.16 32.41
N ARG A 14 -10.93 -9.48 31.26
CA ARG A 14 -10.25 -9.90 30.04
C ARG A 14 -8.73 -9.75 30.21
N PRO A 15 -7.90 -10.77 29.89
CA PRO A 15 -6.46 -10.63 30.04
C PRO A 15 -5.90 -9.68 28.96
N SER A 16 -5.15 -8.67 29.41
CA SER A 16 -4.41 -7.73 28.57
C SER A 16 -3.26 -8.44 27.85
N ARG A 17 -3.23 -8.34 26.52
CA ARG A 17 -2.07 -8.75 25.70
C ARG A 17 -0.84 -7.92 26.09
N PRO A 18 0.36 -8.52 26.22
CA PRO A 18 1.57 -7.73 26.36
C PRO A 18 1.89 -7.04 25.03
N ARG A 19 2.04 -5.71 25.05
CA ARG A 19 2.63 -4.96 23.95
C ARG A 19 4.14 -5.19 23.98
N SER A 20 4.64 -6.11 23.15
CA SER A 20 6.07 -6.17 22.84
C SER A 20 6.38 -5.09 21.79
N SER A 21 6.71 -3.89 22.27
CA SER A 21 7.38 -2.87 21.46
C SER A 21 8.84 -3.26 21.32
N THR A 22 9.14 -4.18 20.41
CA THR A 22 10.49 -4.27 19.85
C THR A 22 10.61 -3.16 18.82
N ARG A 23 11.12 -1.99 19.26
CA ARG A 23 11.69 -1.01 18.34
C ARG A 23 12.80 -1.72 17.57
N PHE A 24 12.61 -1.85 16.27
CA PHE A 24 13.68 -2.20 15.36
C PHE A 24 14.67 -1.02 15.40
N SER A 25 15.82 -1.21 16.04
CA SER A 25 16.94 -0.30 15.86
C SER A 25 17.51 -0.57 14.47
N PRO A 26 17.65 0.44 13.60
CA PRO A 26 18.32 0.22 12.33
C PRO A 26 19.78 -0.11 12.65
N ALA A 27 20.21 -1.30 12.23
CA ALA A 27 21.61 -1.67 12.25
C ALA A 27 22.40 -0.65 11.42
N ALA A 28 23.61 -0.36 11.89
CA ALA A 28 24.60 0.49 11.23
C ALA A 28 24.60 0.32 9.70
N GLY A 29 24.39 1.43 8.99
CA GLY A 29 24.54 1.63 7.54
C GLY A 29 24.49 0.36 6.70
N SER A 30 23.29 -0.09 6.35
CA SER A 30 23.12 -1.03 5.25
C SER A 30 23.55 -0.32 3.98
N PHE A 31 24.80 -0.55 3.56
CA PHE A 31 25.30 -0.08 2.27
C PHE A 31 24.53 -0.85 1.19
N MET A 32 23.51 -0.21 0.63
CA MET A 32 22.86 -0.70 -0.58
C MET A 32 23.83 -0.54 -1.75
N ASP A 33 23.95 -1.55 -2.61
CA ASP A 33 24.80 -1.45 -3.79
C ASP A 33 24.37 -0.25 -4.66
N GLU A 34 25.32 0.58 -5.07
CA GLU A 34 25.06 1.83 -5.81
C GLU A 34 24.13 1.66 -7.04
N PRO A 35 24.23 0.61 -7.87
CA PRO A 35 23.28 0.38 -8.95
C PRO A 35 21.86 0.05 -8.46
N LEU A 36 21.73 -0.71 -7.36
CA LEU A 36 20.42 -1.04 -6.77
C LEU A 36 19.78 0.20 -6.14
N LEU A 37 20.59 1.03 -5.47
CA LEU A 37 20.12 2.30 -4.91
C LEU A 37 19.57 3.21 -5.99
N ARG A 38 20.31 3.37 -7.09
CA ARG A 38 19.88 4.17 -8.24
C ARG A 38 18.59 3.64 -8.85
N LEU A 39 18.51 2.33 -9.10
CA LEU A 39 17.30 1.73 -9.68
C LEU A 39 16.10 1.84 -8.73
N THR A 40 16.30 1.63 -7.43
CA THR A 40 15.27 1.81 -6.40
C THR A 40 14.73 3.23 -6.43
N ARG A 41 15.64 4.23 -6.47
CA ARG A 41 15.27 5.64 -6.58
C ARG A 41 14.49 5.94 -7.85
N GLU A 42 14.90 5.40 -9.00
CA GLU A 42 14.17 5.57 -10.26
C GLU A 42 12.72 5.08 -10.19
N TRP A 43 12.47 3.95 -9.52
CA TRP A 43 11.11 3.46 -9.27
C TRP A 43 10.32 4.40 -8.35
N LEU A 44 10.94 4.88 -7.26
CA LEU A 44 10.30 5.81 -6.32
C LEU A 44 10.00 7.16 -6.95
N THR A 45 10.88 7.69 -7.80
CA THR A 45 10.64 8.91 -8.57
C THR A 45 9.42 8.76 -9.47
N LYS A 46 9.28 7.61 -10.15
CA LYS A 46 8.08 7.35 -10.96
C LYS A 46 6.82 7.24 -10.10
N ALA A 47 6.89 6.57 -8.95
CA ALA A 47 5.77 6.49 -8.02
C ALA A 47 5.33 7.88 -7.51
N ALA A 48 6.29 8.74 -7.18
CA ALA A 48 6.03 10.11 -6.75
C ALA A 48 5.36 10.94 -7.85
N HIS A 49 5.82 10.80 -9.11
CA HIS A 49 5.17 11.44 -10.25
C HIS A 49 3.73 10.94 -10.49
N ASP A 50 3.46 9.65 -10.29
CA ASP A 50 2.09 9.13 -10.38
C ASP A 50 1.18 9.74 -9.31
N LEU A 51 1.62 9.83 -8.04
CA LEU A 51 0.86 10.51 -6.99
C LEU A 51 0.65 12.00 -7.30
N GLN A 52 1.67 12.67 -7.85
CA GLN A 52 1.55 14.05 -8.29
C GLN A 52 0.51 14.20 -9.41
N ASN A 53 0.52 13.33 -10.41
CA ASN A 53 -0.46 13.33 -11.50
C ASN A 53 -1.88 13.09 -10.96
N ALA A 54 -2.07 12.11 -10.08
CA ALA A 54 -3.37 11.84 -9.45
C ALA A 54 -3.93 13.10 -8.76
N ARG A 55 -3.09 13.83 -8.02
CA ARG A 55 -3.47 15.10 -7.36
C ARG A 55 -3.80 16.21 -8.36
N ILE A 56 -2.96 16.42 -9.38
CA ILE A 56 -3.17 17.49 -10.37
C ILE A 56 -4.48 17.26 -11.12
N VAL A 57 -4.70 16.05 -11.60
CA VAL A 57 -5.88 15.71 -12.42
C VAL A 57 -7.17 15.82 -11.61
N SER A 58 -7.18 15.34 -10.37
CA SER A 58 -8.37 15.38 -9.50
C SER A 58 -8.67 16.76 -8.90
N ALA A 59 -7.74 17.72 -8.98
CA ALA A 59 -7.95 19.08 -8.48
C ALA A 59 -8.80 19.93 -9.43
N VAL A 60 -8.97 19.52 -10.69
CA VAL A 60 -9.84 20.19 -11.65
C VAL A 60 -11.30 19.84 -11.36
N SER A 61 -12.19 20.84 -11.35
CA SER A 61 -13.64 20.59 -11.24
C SER A 61 -14.09 19.67 -12.38
N ASP A 62 -14.77 18.57 -12.05
CA ASP A 62 -15.16 17.51 -12.99
C ASP A 62 -13.96 16.90 -13.76
N GLY A 63 -12.77 16.91 -13.14
CA GLY A 63 -11.57 16.29 -13.69
C GLY A 63 -11.72 14.76 -13.89
N PRO A 64 -10.96 14.16 -14.81
CA PRO A 64 -11.11 12.75 -15.19
C PRO A 64 -10.60 11.79 -14.10
N LEU A 65 -11.49 11.41 -13.17
CA LEU A 65 -11.18 10.56 -12.02
C LEU A 65 -10.76 9.14 -12.40
N ASP A 66 -11.20 8.63 -13.56
CA ASP A 66 -10.78 7.36 -14.15
C ASP A 66 -9.27 7.32 -14.42
N THR A 67 -8.71 8.42 -14.92
CA THR A 67 -7.27 8.54 -15.13
C THR A 67 -6.52 8.83 -13.82
N ALA A 68 -7.12 9.62 -12.92
CA ALA A 68 -6.51 9.94 -11.63
C ALA A 68 -6.40 8.71 -10.72
N ILE A 69 -7.44 7.86 -10.66
CA ILE A 69 -7.45 6.64 -9.85
C ILE A 69 -6.50 5.58 -10.39
N TYR A 70 -6.33 5.52 -11.72
CA TYR A 70 -5.30 4.69 -12.36
C TYR A 70 -3.90 5.08 -11.87
N HIS A 71 -3.60 6.38 -11.77
CA HIS A 71 -2.32 6.83 -11.23
C HIS A 71 -2.13 6.47 -9.74
N CYS A 72 -3.20 6.34 -8.95
CA CYS A 72 -3.09 5.84 -7.57
C CYS A 72 -2.61 4.38 -7.54
N GLN A 73 -3.22 3.50 -8.35
CA GLN A 73 -2.76 2.10 -8.47
C GLN A 73 -1.31 2.03 -8.96
N GLN A 74 -0.97 2.82 -9.97
CA GLN A 74 0.37 2.87 -10.55
C GLN A 74 1.44 3.35 -9.55
N ALA A 75 1.11 4.31 -8.68
CA ALA A 75 1.99 4.76 -7.61
C ALA A 75 2.26 3.65 -6.59
N ALA A 76 1.22 2.94 -6.16
CA ALA A 76 1.36 1.82 -5.23
C ALA A 76 2.19 0.69 -5.84
N GLU A 77 1.93 0.32 -7.10
CA GLU A 77 2.68 -0.70 -7.84
C GLU A 77 4.17 -0.38 -7.88
N LYS A 78 4.51 0.85 -8.28
CA LYS A 78 5.91 1.28 -8.44
C LYS A 78 6.63 1.38 -7.10
N SER A 79 5.92 1.77 -6.04
CA SER A 79 6.48 1.78 -4.68
C SER A 79 6.81 0.36 -4.21
N LEU A 80 5.88 -0.59 -4.37
CA LEU A 80 6.12 -2.00 -4.02
C LEU A 80 7.26 -2.60 -4.86
N LYS A 81 7.33 -2.29 -6.15
CA LYS A 81 8.44 -2.72 -7.02
C LYS A 81 9.77 -2.10 -6.61
N ALA A 82 9.79 -0.84 -6.18
CA ALA A 82 11.00 -0.22 -5.62
C ALA A 82 11.50 -0.98 -4.38
N TRP A 83 10.59 -1.35 -3.48
CA TRP A 83 10.93 -2.20 -2.33
C TRP A 83 11.53 -3.54 -2.79
N LEU A 84 10.90 -4.26 -3.71
CA LEU A 84 11.45 -5.53 -4.21
C LEU A 84 12.85 -5.37 -4.83
N VAL A 85 13.08 -4.32 -5.61
CA VAL A 85 14.41 -4.00 -6.18
C VAL A 85 15.43 -3.77 -5.06
N SER A 86 15.08 -3.00 -4.03
CA SER A 86 15.97 -2.72 -2.90
C SER A 86 16.41 -3.98 -2.16
N GLN A 87 15.55 -5.01 -2.17
CA GLN A 87 15.82 -6.33 -1.59
C GLN A 87 16.54 -7.28 -2.57
N ASN A 88 16.99 -6.75 -3.70
CA ASN A 88 17.60 -7.49 -4.82
C ASN A 88 16.73 -8.66 -5.29
N LEU A 89 15.41 -8.46 -5.32
CA LEU A 89 14.43 -9.44 -5.79
C LEU A 89 14.02 -9.16 -7.25
N PRO A 90 13.70 -10.21 -8.03
CA PRO A 90 13.18 -10.03 -9.37
C PRO A 90 11.81 -9.33 -9.32
N VAL A 91 11.65 -8.32 -10.18
CA VAL A 91 10.38 -7.59 -10.34
C VAL A 91 9.50 -8.31 -11.35
N GLU A 92 8.38 -8.87 -10.88
CA GLU A 92 7.40 -9.51 -11.75
C GLU A 92 6.66 -8.49 -12.64
N ARG A 93 6.38 -8.88 -13.90
CA ARG A 93 5.54 -8.09 -14.82
C ARG A 93 4.06 -8.33 -14.53
N THR A 94 3.62 -7.86 -13.37
CA THR A 94 2.23 -7.94 -12.91
C THR A 94 1.71 -6.56 -12.49
N HIS A 95 0.39 -6.41 -12.55
CA HIS A 95 -0.38 -5.28 -12.00
C HIS A 95 -1.15 -5.65 -10.74
N ASP A 96 -1.06 -6.92 -10.32
CA ASP A 96 -1.67 -7.42 -9.09
C ASP A 96 -0.86 -6.95 -7.88
N LEU A 97 -1.41 -5.99 -7.14
CA LEU A 97 -0.75 -5.45 -5.96
C LEU A 97 -0.77 -6.44 -4.81
N THR A 98 -1.78 -7.30 -4.71
CA THR A 98 -1.86 -8.35 -3.68
C THR A 98 -0.70 -9.32 -3.84
N ARG A 99 -0.36 -9.67 -5.08
CA ARG A 99 0.85 -10.46 -5.40
C ARG A 99 2.13 -9.75 -4.97
N LEU A 100 2.26 -8.46 -5.26
CA LEU A 100 3.44 -7.67 -4.88
C LEU A 100 3.58 -7.51 -3.36
N VAL A 101 2.47 -7.25 -2.66
CA VAL A 101 2.43 -7.21 -1.19
C VAL A 101 2.82 -8.55 -0.60
N THR A 102 2.32 -9.67 -1.15
CA THR A 102 2.71 -11.02 -0.69
C THR A 102 4.22 -11.25 -0.81
N LEU A 103 4.82 -10.82 -1.93
CA LEU A 103 6.28 -10.93 -2.14
C LEU A 103 7.06 -10.03 -1.19
N ALA A 104 6.58 -8.81 -0.93
CA ALA A 104 7.19 -7.88 0.00
C ALA A 104 7.08 -8.38 1.45
N ALA A 105 5.92 -8.91 1.84
CA ALA A 105 5.62 -9.46 3.16
C ALA A 105 6.49 -10.67 3.53
N ALA A 106 6.96 -11.42 2.52
CA ALA A 106 7.93 -12.49 2.71
C ALA A 106 9.30 -11.98 3.19
N ARG A 107 9.61 -10.68 3.05
CA ARG A 107 10.85 -10.05 3.54
C ARG A 107 10.63 -9.12 4.72
N ASP A 108 9.51 -8.42 4.77
CA ASP A 108 9.15 -7.53 5.89
C ASP A 108 7.66 -7.65 6.21
N VAL A 109 7.35 -8.08 7.44
CA VAL A 109 5.98 -8.36 7.86
C VAL A 109 5.07 -7.12 7.92
N SER A 110 5.63 -5.91 7.89
CA SER A 110 4.83 -4.67 7.87
C SER A 110 3.95 -4.54 6.63
N PHE A 111 4.27 -5.25 5.54
CA PHE A 111 3.44 -5.27 4.33
C PHE A 111 2.12 -6.05 4.51
N PHE A 112 2.00 -6.95 5.51
CA PHE A 112 0.73 -7.67 5.75
C PHE A 112 -0.43 -6.73 6.06
N ASP A 113 -0.16 -5.60 6.72
CA ASP A 113 -1.19 -4.60 7.04
C ASP A 113 -1.76 -3.90 5.78
N TRP A 114 -1.18 -4.15 4.60
CA TRP A 114 -1.55 -3.52 3.33
C TRP A 114 -2.21 -4.47 2.32
N GLU A 115 -2.51 -5.71 2.69
CA GLU A 115 -3.16 -6.67 1.79
C GLU A 115 -4.56 -6.20 1.33
N GLU A 116 -5.37 -5.67 2.24
CA GLU A 116 -6.70 -5.12 1.90
C GLU A 116 -6.58 -3.93 0.96
N ALA A 117 -5.67 -3.00 1.24
CA ALA A 117 -5.39 -1.85 0.40
C ALA A 117 -4.97 -2.25 -1.03
N ALA A 118 -4.11 -3.26 -1.13
CA ALA A 118 -3.68 -3.82 -2.41
C ALA A 118 -4.83 -4.46 -3.18
N GLY A 119 -5.73 -5.16 -2.50
CA GLY A 119 -6.95 -5.72 -3.09
C GLY A 119 -7.86 -4.63 -3.68
N ILE A 120 -8.08 -3.54 -2.95
CA ILE A 120 -8.89 -2.39 -3.39
C ILE A 120 -8.26 -1.71 -4.62
N LEU A 121 -6.95 -1.52 -4.62
CA LEU A 121 -6.26 -0.77 -5.67
C LEU A 121 -6.04 -1.59 -6.96
N THR A 122 -5.90 -2.92 -6.86
CA THR A 122 -5.56 -3.79 -8.01
C THR A 122 -6.48 -3.63 -9.23
N PRO A 123 -7.82 -3.62 -9.10
CA PRO A 123 -8.73 -3.46 -10.23
C PRO A 123 -8.51 -2.19 -11.04
N TYR A 124 -8.06 -1.09 -10.40
CA TYR A 124 -7.87 0.19 -11.06
C TYR A 124 -6.74 0.21 -12.10
N ALA A 125 -5.92 -0.85 -12.18
CA ALA A 125 -4.93 -1.04 -13.24
C ALA A 125 -5.57 -1.15 -14.64
N SER A 126 -6.84 -1.58 -14.72
CA SER A 126 -7.53 -1.85 -15.98
C SER A 126 -9.01 -1.43 -16.02
N ALA A 127 -9.71 -1.38 -14.87
CA ALA A 127 -11.17 -1.23 -14.79
C ALA A 127 -11.74 -0.14 -15.73
N PHE A 128 -11.12 1.05 -15.75
CA PHE A 128 -11.62 2.19 -16.52
C PHE A 128 -10.82 2.50 -17.79
N ARG A 129 -9.84 1.66 -18.14
CA ARG A 129 -8.94 1.92 -19.29
C ARG A 129 -9.48 1.45 -20.62
N TYR A 130 -10.32 0.42 -20.62
CA TYR A 130 -10.85 -0.19 -21.82
C TYR A 130 -12.38 -0.20 -21.77
N PRO A 131 -13.05 0.42 -22.76
CA PRO A 131 -14.50 0.34 -22.86
C PRO A 131 -14.96 -1.13 -22.88
N GLY A 132 -16.03 -1.43 -22.13
CA GLY A 132 -16.64 -2.76 -22.09
C GLY A 132 -15.96 -3.78 -21.18
N LEU A 133 -14.92 -3.40 -20.44
CA LEU A 133 -14.29 -4.28 -19.44
C LEU A 133 -15.06 -4.33 -18.11
N THR A 134 -15.70 -3.21 -17.74
CA THR A 134 -16.62 -3.13 -16.60
C THR A 134 -17.95 -2.50 -17.04
N ALA A 135 -19.03 -2.90 -16.36
CA ALA A 135 -20.32 -2.23 -16.43
C ALA A 135 -20.46 -1.11 -15.39
N ASP A 136 -19.44 -0.95 -14.54
CA ASP A 136 -19.42 0.06 -13.48
C ASP A 136 -19.40 1.48 -14.08
N PRO A 137 -20.03 2.45 -13.40
CA PRO A 137 -19.86 3.85 -13.74
C PRO A 137 -18.40 4.30 -13.57
N LEU A 138 -18.06 5.45 -14.13
CA LEU A 138 -16.78 6.13 -13.83
C LEU A 138 -16.62 6.31 -12.31
N PRO A 139 -15.38 6.26 -11.79
CA PRO A 139 -15.14 6.32 -10.36
C PRO A 139 -15.66 7.62 -9.76
N THR A 140 -16.25 7.50 -8.58
CA THR A 140 -16.72 8.61 -7.77
C THR A 140 -15.55 9.33 -7.10
N ARG A 141 -15.80 10.54 -6.62
CA ARG A 141 -14.82 11.30 -5.84
C ARG A 141 -14.38 10.55 -4.58
N ALA A 142 -15.30 9.86 -3.90
CA ALA A 142 -15.00 9.11 -2.68
C ALA A 142 -14.06 7.92 -2.96
N GLU A 143 -14.31 7.15 -4.02
CA GLU A 143 -13.43 6.05 -4.43
C GLU A 143 -12.03 6.57 -4.80
N PHE A 144 -11.95 7.70 -5.51
CA PHE A 144 -10.67 8.34 -5.80
C PHE A 144 -9.93 8.77 -4.52
N ASP A 145 -10.60 9.46 -3.60
CA ASP A 145 -9.97 9.96 -2.38
C ASP A 145 -9.48 8.80 -1.49
N GLU A 146 -10.22 7.69 -1.44
CA GLU A 146 -9.80 6.45 -0.78
C GLU A 146 -8.57 5.84 -1.46
N ALA A 147 -8.61 5.66 -2.78
CA ALA A 147 -7.49 5.10 -3.54
C ALA A 147 -6.21 5.94 -3.40
N LEU A 148 -6.33 7.27 -3.41
CA LEU A 148 -5.19 8.18 -3.21
C LEU A 148 -4.59 7.97 -1.82
N LYS A 149 -5.41 7.94 -0.78
CA LYS A 149 -4.95 7.70 0.61
C LYS A 149 -4.23 6.36 0.76
N LEU A 150 -4.76 5.29 0.15
CA LEU A 150 -4.15 3.97 0.20
C LEU A 150 -2.80 3.94 -0.54
N ALA A 151 -2.73 4.56 -1.73
CA ALA A 151 -1.51 4.65 -2.51
C ALA A 151 -0.41 5.47 -1.81
N GLU A 152 -0.78 6.60 -1.21
CA GLU A 152 0.13 7.42 -0.38
C GLU A 152 0.64 6.64 0.82
N GLY A 153 -0.23 5.84 1.45
CA GLY A 153 0.12 5.01 2.58
C GLY A 153 1.16 3.93 2.24
N ILE A 154 0.96 3.20 1.14
CA ILE A 154 1.95 2.23 0.63
C ILE A 154 3.26 2.92 0.27
N HIS A 155 3.19 4.08 -0.39
CA HIS A 155 4.38 4.85 -0.75
C HIS A 155 5.17 5.30 0.49
N ALA A 156 4.47 5.82 1.51
CA ALA A 156 5.06 6.25 2.76
C ALA A 156 5.68 5.09 3.55
N LEU A 157 5.04 3.91 3.58
CA LEU A 157 5.63 2.71 4.15
C LEU A 157 6.97 2.40 3.49
N VAL A 158 7.00 2.32 2.16
CA VAL A 158 8.21 1.97 1.41
C VAL A 158 9.33 2.98 1.68
N LEU A 159 9.05 4.28 1.67
CA LEU A 159 10.04 5.30 2.02
C LEU A 159 10.58 5.13 3.45
N GLY A 160 9.71 4.80 4.41
CA GLY A 160 10.12 4.60 5.80
C GLY A 160 10.98 3.36 6.06
N LEU A 161 11.00 2.39 5.13
CA LEU A 161 11.82 1.18 5.22
C LEU A 161 13.15 1.30 4.46
N LEU A 162 13.32 2.33 3.64
CA LEU A 162 14.48 2.53 2.78
C LEU A 162 15.41 3.61 3.34
N PRO A 163 16.70 3.57 2.99
CA PRO A 163 17.62 4.65 3.34
C PRO A 163 17.24 5.95 2.63
N ASP A 164 17.52 7.10 3.25
CA ASP A 164 17.13 8.43 2.76
C ASP A 164 17.66 8.72 1.34
N GLU A 165 18.81 8.14 0.97
CA GLU A 165 19.42 8.29 -0.36
C GLU A 165 18.57 7.69 -1.49
N ALA A 166 17.68 6.75 -1.16
CA ALA A 166 16.75 6.14 -2.09
C ALA A 166 15.52 7.02 -2.36
N ALA A 167 15.23 7.99 -1.48
CA ALA A 167 14.11 8.89 -1.64
C ALA A 167 14.22 9.71 -2.94
N PRO A 168 13.09 9.98 -3.63
CA PRO A 168 13.07 10.69 -4.91
C PRO A 168 13.62 12.11 -4.79
#